data_AF-A0A955HE73-F1
#
_entry.id   AF-A0A955HE73-F1
#
_cell.length_a   1.000
_cell.length_b   1.000
_cell.length_c   1.000
_cell.angle_alpha   90.00
_cell.angle_beta   90.00
_cell.angle_gamma   90.00
#
_symmetry.space_group_name_H-M   'P 1'
#
loop_
_entity.id
_entity.type
_entity.pdbx_description
1 polymer ?
#
loop_
_entity_poly.entity_id
_entity_poly.type
_entity_poly.pdbx_seq_one_letter_code
_entity_poly.pdbx_strand_id
1 'polypeptide(L)' 'MPKKVDLTKNLKELQNIVDWFSVQNDVPDLEVGIVKAAEGARLVKESRERLKEIENTFEEIKKDLKEE' A
#
# COMPACT_ATOMS: atom_id res chain seq x y z
N MET A 1 -7.70 16.33 11.09
CA MET A 1 -7.07 14.99 11.08
C MET A 1 -6.56 14.74 9.67
N PRO A 2 -5.30 14.31 9.46
CA PRO A 2 -4.86 13.92 8.11
C PRO A 2 -5.78 12.79 7.60
N LYS A 3 -6.10 12.83 6.30
CA LYS A 3 -6.91 11.78 5.66
C LYS A 3 -6.22 10.43 5.90
N LYS A 4 -6.93 9.49 6.52
CA LYS A 4 -6.42 8.11 6.69
C LYS A 4 -6.11 7.54 5.31
N VAL A 5 -4.98 6.84 5.22
CA VAL A 5 -4.55 6.15 3.99
C VAL A 5 -5.66 5.20 3.54
N ASP A 6 -6.02 5.30 2.25
CA ASP A 6 -6.98 4.41 1.60
C ASP A 6 -6.22 3.21 1.02
N LEU A 7 -6.33 2.07 1.69
CA LEU A 7 -5.67 0.82 1.29
C LEU A 7 -6.13 0.33 -0.08
N THR A 8 -7.42 0.48 -0.41
CA THR A 8 -7.96 0.03 -1.70
C THR A 8 -7.35 0.85 -2.83
N LYS A 9 -7.26 2.17 -2.63
CA LYS A 9 -6.61 3.06 -3.58
C LYS A 9 -5.13 2.70 -3.73
N ASN A 10 -4.39 2.55 -2.63
CA ASN A 10 -2.97 2.22 -2.69
C ASN A 10 -2.71 0.88 -3.39
N LEU A 11 -3.51 -0.15 -3.11
CA LEU A 11 -3.40 -1.44 -3.79
C LEU A 11 -3.67 -1.33 -5.29
N LYS A 12 -4.65 -0.51 -5.69
CA LYS A 12 -4.91 -0.25 -7.11
C LYS A 12 -3.73 0.45 -7.79
N GLU A 13 -3.14 1.45 -7.15
CA GLU A 13 -1.96 2.13 -7.70
C GLU A 13 -0.73 1.21 -7.76
N LEU A 14 -0.55 0.36 -6.76
CA LEU A 14 0.50 -0.67 -6.79
C LEU A 14 0.31 -1.63 -7.97
N GLN A 15 -0.93 -2.06 -8.24
CA GLN A 15 -1.23 -2.90 -9.41
C GLN A 15 -0.87 -2.16 -10.70
N ASN A 16 -1.25 -0.88 -10.84
CA ASN A 16 -0.91 -0.06 -12.02
C ASN A 16 0.62 0.03 -12.23
N ILE A 17 1.39 0.11 -11.15
CA ILE A 17 2.87 0.14 -11.21
C ILE A 17 3.40 -1.21 -11.73
N VAL A 18 2.93 -2.32 -11.17
CA VAL A 18 3.32 -3.68 -11.61
C VAL A 18 2.94 -3.89 -13.07
N ASP A 19 1.73 -3.52 -13.45
CA ASP A 19 1.23 -3.64 -14.81
C ASP A 19 2.11 -2.86 -15.79
N TRP A 20 2.51 -1.64 -15.41
CA TRP A 20 3.43 -0.84 -16.22
C TRP A 20 4.77 -1.56 -16.46
N PHE A 21 5.34 -2.22 -15.45
CA PHE A 21 6.58 -3.00 -15.64
C PHE A 21 6.35 -4.26 -16.49
N SER A 22 5.16 -4.85 -16.45
CA SER A 22 4.84 -6.10 -17.14
C SER A 22 4.53 -5.96 -18.63
N VAL A 23 4.07 -4.79 -19.08
CA VAL A 23 3.62 -4.54 -20.47
C VAL A 23 4.78 -4.11 -21.38
N GLN A 24 5.99 -3.93 -20.84
CA GLN A 24 7.15 -3.45 -21.61
C GLN A 24 7.62 -4.55 -22.61
N ASN A 25 7.27 -4.38 -23.89
CA ASN A 25 7.70 -5.26 -24.99
C ASN A 25 9.06 -4.86 -25.60
N ASP A 26 9.61 -3.71 -25.19
CA ASP A 26 10.89 -3.13 -25.61
C ASP A 26 11.72 -2.71 -24.37
N VAL A 27 12.94 -2.17 -24.58
CA VAL A 27 13.78 -1.66 -23.47
C VAL A 27 13.02 -0.56 -22.72
N PRO A 28 12.69 -0.74 -21.42
CA PRO A 28 11.91 0.23 -20.67
C PRO A 28 12.69 1.52 -20.41
N ASP A 29 11.98 2.64 -20.32
CA ASP A 29 12.54 3.90 -19.83
C ASP A 29 12.94 3.76 -18.34
N LEU A 30 14.25 3.79 -18.09
CA LEU A 30 14.83 3.59 -16.77
C LEU A 30 14.53 4.75 -15.81
N GLU A 31 14.43 5.99 -16.29
CA GLU A 31 14.12 7.15 -15.45
C GLU A 31 12.68 7.01 -14.91
N VAL A 32 11.75 6.66 -15.79
CA VAL A 32 10.36 6.38 -15.40
C VAL A 32 10.28 5.17 -14.47
N GLY A 33 11.07 4.13 -14.73
CA GLY A 33 11.15 2.94 -13.89
C GLY A 33 11.58 3.28 -12.45
N ILE A 34 12.61 4.10 -12.28
CA ILE A 34 13.08 4.54 -10.95
C ILE A 34 11.99 5.33 -10.22
N VAL A 35 11.32 6.26 -10.89
CA VAL A 35 10.22 7.04 -10.28
C VAL A 35 9.07 6.13 -9.84
N LYS A 36 8.68 5.15 -10.65
CA LYS A 36 7.62 4.19 -10.31
C LYS A 36 8.01 3.26 -9.17
N ALA A 37 9.26 2.82 -9.10
CA ALA A 37 9.76 2.02 -7.99
C ALA A 37 9.74 2.81 -6.68
N ALA A 38 10.18 4.07 -6.70
CA ALA A 38 10.13 4.95 -5.53
C ALA A 38 8.68 5.19 -5.04
N GLU A 39 7.76 5.42 -5.98
CA GLU A 39 6.34 5.57 -5.66
C GLU A 39 5.73 4.29 -5.09
N GLY A 40 6.07 3.13 -5.66
CA GLY A 40 5.66 1.84 -5.13
C GLY A 40 6.16 1.62 -3.69
N ALA A 41 7.42 1.97 -3.41
CA ALA A 41 7.97 1.88 -2.06
C ALA A 41 7.22 2.78 -1.06
N ARG A 42 6.88 4.02 -1.46
CA ARG A 42 6.07 4.94 -0.67
C ARG A 42 4.69 4.36 -0.35
N LEU A 43 3.98 3.87 -1.37
CA LEU A 43 2.65 3.26 -1.23
C LEU A 43 2.66 2.03 -0.32
N VAL A 44 3.67 1.16 -0.43
CA VAL A 44 3.83 -0.01 0.44
C VAL A 44 4.04 0.42 1.90
N LYS A 45 4.89 1.42 2.14
CA LYS A 45 5.14 1.93 3.49
C LYS A 45 3.86 2.44 4.15
N GLU A 46 3.14 3.33 3.46
CA GLU A 46 1.87 3.89 3.96
C GLU A 46 0.82 2.80 4.21
N SER A 47 0.75 1.80 3.33
CA SER A 47 -0.19 0.69 3.48
C SER A 47 0.15 -0.18 4.68
N ARG A 48 1.43 -0.46 4.94
CA ARG A 48 1.88 -1.23 6.12
C ARG A 48 1.57 -0.50 7.42
N GLU A 49 1.81 0.81 7.48
CA GLU A 49 1.48 1.63 8.64
C GLU A 49 -0.03 1.58 8.93
N ARG A 50 -0.86 1.74 7.89
CA ARG A 50 -2.32 1.67 8.02
C ARG A 50 -2.84 0.28 8.42
N LEU A 51 -2.23 -0.78 7.90
CA LEU A 51 -2.59 -2.16 8.29
C LEU A 51 -2.29 -2.40 9.77
N LYS A 52 -1.17 -1.91 10.29
CA LYS A 52 -0.83 -2.00 11.71
C LYS A 52 -1.86 -1.30 12.60
N GLU A 53 -2.36 -0.13 12.19
CA GLU A 53 -3.43 0.56 12.92
C GLU A 53 -4.73 -0.28 12.96
N ILE A 54 -5.06 -0.94 11.85
CA ILE A 54 -6.25 -1.80 11.75
C ILE A 54 -6.07 -3.04 12.64
N GLU A 55 -4.90 -3.67 12.60
CA GLU A 55 -4.56 -4.82 13.44
C GLU A 55 -4.68 -4.48 14.93
N ASN A 56 -4.11 -3.35 15.36
CA ASN A 56 -4.25 -2.87 16.74
C ASN A 56 -5.72 -2.68 17.13
N THR A 57 -6.52 -2.09 16.23
CA THR A 57 -7.96 -1.90 16.47
C THR A 57 -8.67 -3.24 16.66
N PHE A 58 -8.31 -4.25 15.88
CA PHE A 58 -8.88 -5.59 15.96
C PHE A 58 -8.49 -6.30 17.27
N GLU A 59 -7.25 -6.12 17.73
CA GLU A 59 -6.81 -6.67 19.03
C GLU A 59 -7.52 -6.03 20.22
N GLU A 60 -7.81 -4.72 20.20
CA GLU A 60 -8.61 -4.10 21.25
C GLU A 60 -10.04 -4.66 21.27
N ILE A 61 -10.70 -4.80 20.11
CA ILE A 61 -12.04 -5.41 20.02
C ILE A 61 -12.02 -6.84 20.60
N LYS A 62 -10.97 -7.62 20.33
CA LYS A 62 -10.85 -8.98 20.90
C LYS A 62 -10.71 -8.99 22.43
N LYS A 63 -10.06 -7.98 23.02
CA LYS A 63 -9.94 -7.87 24.48
C LYS A 63 -11.29 -7.54 25.09
N ASP A 64 -11.99 -6.56 24.54
CA ASP A 64 -13.33 -6.15 24.98
C ASP A 64 -14.30 -7.36 24.98
N LEU A 65 -14.24 -8.20 23.94
CA LEU A 65 -15.08 -9.42 23.83
C LEU A 65 -14.71 -10.55 24.80
N LYS A 66 -13.52 -10.52 25.42
CA LYS A 66 -13.07 -11.54 26.39
C LYS A 66 -13.26 -11.12 27.85
N GLU A 67 -13.47 -9.83 28.09
CA GLU A 67 -13.68 -9.26 29.42
C GLU A 67 -15.19 -9.25 29.83
N GLU A 68 -16.08 -9.69 28.93
CA GLU A 68 -17.47 -10.12 29.22
C GLU A 68 -17.57 -11.62 29.50
#